data_AF-A0A7K2P7P7-F1
#
_entry.id   AF-A0A7K2P7P7-F1
#
_cell.length_a   1.000
_cell.length_b   1.000
_cell.length_c   1.000
_cell.angle_alpha   90.00
_cell.angle_beta   90.00
_cell.angle_gamma   90.00
#
_symmetry.space_group_name_H-M   'P 1'
#
loop_
_entity.id
_entity.type
_entity.pdbx_description
1 polymer ?
#
loop_
_entity_poly.entity_id
_entity_poly.type
_entity_poly.pdbx_seq_one_letter_code
_entity_poly.pdbx_strand_id
1 'polypeptide(L)'
;TVPGGPPRQRGSASVGGPPELRQLATGFNRMARTVTAALEQQRRLVADTSHQMRNPMAALRLRVDALRTHLRPTGERTYAGVNTELDRLETLLDDILALAAAEHRAGELTVTDDPGAHCDAAEVTLGRHRLWEPVARRAAVRLTAEAAGPVPAGCTDRELAQVTDILLDNAIKYAGDGAH
;
A
#
# COMPACT_ATOMS: atom_id res chain seq x y z
N THR A 1 -49.61 27.44 -20.73
CA THR A 1 -49.07 27.93 -19.45
C THR A 1 -49.64 27.08 -18.33
N VAL A 2 -48.85 26.13 -17.82
CA VAL A 2 -49.21 25.24 -16.69
C VAL A 2 -48.20 25.56 -15.57
N PRO A 3 -48.62 25.82 -14.32
CA PRO A 3 -47.70 26.23 -13.28
C PRO A 3 -46.97 25.04 -12.65
N GLY A 4 -45.69 25.23 -12.36
CA GLY A 4 -44.78 24.22 -11.82
C GLY A 4 -45.11 23.82 -10.39
N GLY A 5 -45.17 22.52 -10.16
CA GLY A 5 -45.15 21.94 -8.82
C GLY A 5 -43.72 21.96 -8.24
N PRO A 6 -43.56 22.14 -6.93
CA PRO A 6 -42.24 22.24 -6.31
C PRO A 6 -41.48 20.92 -6.39
N PRO A 7 -40.13 20.94 -6.47
CA PRO A 7 -39.32 19.74 -6.55
C PRO A 7 -39.45 18.93 -5.27
N ARG A 8 -39.89 17.68 -5.41
CA ARG A 8 -39.86 16.69 -4.33
C ARG A 8 -38.42 16.50 -3.87
N GLN A 9 -38.11 16.98 -2.66
CA GLN A 9 -36.94 16.59 -1.90
C GLN A 9 -36.89 15.07 -1.85
N ARG A 10 -35.89 14.47 -2.53
CA ARG A 10 -35.55 13.07 -2.36
C ARG A 10 -34.99 12.92 -0.95
N GLY A 11 -35.79 12.34 -0.07
CA GLY A 11 -35.43 12.07 1.31
C GLY A 11 -34.12 11.27 1.37
N SER A 12 -33.23 11.74 2.24
CA SER A 12 -32.05 11.01 2.68
C SER A 12 -32.41 9.57 3.03
N ALA A 13 -31.70 8.60 2.46
CA ALA A 13 -31.82 7.21 2.85
C ALA A 13 -31.46 7.06 4.34
N SER A 14 -32.49 6.98 5.18
CA SER A 14 -32.34 6.62 6.59
C SER A 14 -31.78 5.21 6.65
N VAL A 15 -30.71 4.99 7.42
CA VAL A 15 -30.26 3.67 7.85
C VAL A 15 -31.49 2.90 8.37
N GLY A 16 -31.98 1.95 7.58
CA GLY A 16 -33.21 1.23 7.87
C GLY A 16 -33.02 0.28 9.04
N GLY A 17 -33.98 0.27 9.99
CA GLY A 17 -34.02 -0.66 11.11
C GLY A 17 -34.55 -0.03 12.40
N PRO A 18 -35.00 -0.82 13.39
CA PRO A 18 -35.40 -0.35 14.72
C PRO A 18 -34.32 0.53 15.38
N PRO A 19 -34.71 1.50 16.24
CA PRO A 19 -33.77 2.43 16.88
C PRO A 19 -32.62 1.74 17.61
N GLU A 20 -32.86 0.55 18.18
CA GLU A 20 -31.89 -0.29 18.86
C GLU A 20 -30.80 -0.81 17.89
N LEU A 21 -31.19 -1.24 16.68
CA LEU A 21 -30.24 -1.69 15.65
C LEU A 21 -29.43 -0.52 15.07
N ARG A 22 -30.03 0.66 14.94
CA ARG A 22 -29.30 1.87 14.51
C ARG A 22 -28.26 2.30 15.54
N GLN A 23 -28.58 2.19 16.82
CA GLN A 23 -27.65 2.51 17.91
C GLN A 23 -26.48 1.53 17.96
N LEU A 24 -26.74 0.23 17.75
CA LEU A 24 -25.71 -0.78 17.62
C LEU A 24 -24.81 -0.55 16.39
N ALA A 25 -25.40 -0.29 15.23
CA ALA A 25 -24.64 0.03 14.00
C ALA A 25 -23.76 1.28 14.19
N THR A 26 -24.27 2.31 14.86
CA THR A 26 -23.50 3.53 15.16
C THR A 26 -22.33 3.24 16.12
N GLY A 27 -22.54 2.36 17.10
CA GLY A 27 -21.50 1.91 18.03
C GLY A 27 -20.41 1.09 17.31
N PHE A 28 -20.83 0.16 16.46
CA PHE A 28 -19.93 -0.66 15.64
C PHE A 28 -19.10 0.21 14.70
N ASN A 29 -19.73 1.15 13.97
CA ASN A 29 -19.03 2.05 13.06
C ASN A 29 -18.07 3.00 13.80
N ARG A 30 -18.34 3.32 15.07
CA ARG A 30 -17.40 4.08 15.90
C ARG A 30 -16.20 3.21 16.29
N MET A 31 -16.43 1.98 16.72
CA MET A 31 -15.37 1.03 17.05
C MET A 31 -14.48 0.75 15.84
N ALA A 32 -15.08 0.50 14.67
CA ALA A 32 -14.37 0.31 13.40
C ALA A 32 -13.45 1.50 13.09
N ARG A 33 -13.96 2.73 13.15
CA ARG A 33 -13.14 3.94 12.94
C ARG A 33 -12.00 4.10 13.93
N THR A 34 -12.21 3.81 15.20
CA THR A 34 -11.14 3.86 16.22
C THR A 34 -10.03 2.85 15.92
N VAL A 35 -10.41 1.62 15.53
CA VAL A 35 -9.46 0.59 15.12
C VAL A 35 -8.68 1.04 13.88
N THR A 36 -9.35 1.53 12.84
CA THR A 36 -8.69 2.04 11.62
C THR A 36 -7.70 3.16 11.94
N ALA A 37 -8.07 4.13 12.78
CA ALA A 37 -7.20 5.24 13.16
C ALA A 37 -5.96 4.77 13.95
N ALA A 38 -6.11 3.78 14.84
CA ALA A 38 -4.99 3.20 15.58
C ALA A 38 -4.01 2.46 14.65
N LEU A 39 -4.54 1.72 13.68
CA LEU A 39 -3.72 1.05 12.65
C LEU A 39 -2.95 2.08 11.81
N GLU A 40 -3.58 3.17 11.37
CA GLU A 40 -2.90 4.26 10.64
C GLU A 40 -1.80 4.94 11.45
N GLN A 41 -2.00 5.14 12.75
CA GLN A 41 -0.97 5.70 13.63
C GLN A 41 0.24 4.76 13.74
N GLN A 42 -0.01 3.45 13.86
CA GLN A 42 1.04 2.44 13.86
C GLN A 42 1.81 2.41 12.52
N ARG A 43 1.16 2.64 11.37
CA ARG A 43 1.84 2.77 10.05
C ARG A 43 2.88 3.88 10.06
N ARG A 44 2.44 5.08 10.47
CA ARG A 44 3.32 6.25 10.54
C ARG A 44 4.51 6.00 11.46
N LEU A 45 4.28 5.32 12.59
CA LEU A 45 5.34 4.95 13.51
C LEU A 45 6.36 4.00 12.87
N VAL A 46 5.92 2.95 12.17
CA VAL A 46 6.81 1.98 11.50
C VAL A 46 7.63 2.68 10.40
N ALA A 47 6.99 3.51 9.58
CA ALA A 47 7.67 4.25 8.51
C ALA A 47 8.70 5.26 9.08
N ASP A 48 8.32 6.02 10.09
CA ASP A 48 9.22 6.99 10.75
C ASP A 48 10.40 6.27 11.43
N THR A 49 10.13 5.16 12.12
CA THR A 49 11.18 4.30 12.70
C THR A 49 12.13 3.77 11.63
N SER A 50 11.62 3.36 10.46
CA SER A 50 12.44 2.92 9.32
C SER A 50 13.44 3.99 8.89
N HIS A 51 12.95 5.20 8.67
CA HIS A 51 13.77 6.33 8.26
C HIS A 51 14.78 6.72 9.34
N GLN A 52 14.35 6.74 10.60
CA GLN A 52 15.21 7.06 11.73
C GLN A 52 16.29 6.00 11.99
N MET A 53 16.07 4.73 11.63
CA MET A 53 17.07 3.65 11.77
C MET A 53 18.05 3.55 10.59
N ARG A 54 17.63 3.91 9.37
CA ARG A 54 18.55 3.98 8.21
C ARG A 54 19.67 5.01 8.41
N ASN A 55 19.37 6.11 9.08
CA ASN A 55 20.32 7.19 9.30
C ASN A 55 21.52 6.79 10.20
N PRO A 56 21.34 6.17 11.39
CA PRO A 56 22.45 5.67 12.20
C PRO A 56 23.20 4.52 11.54
N MET A 57 22.55 3.67 10.73
CA MET A 57 23.23 2.64 9.93
C MET A 57 24.17 3.26 8.89
N ALA A 58 23.69 4.25 8.14
CA ALA A 58 24.51 4.99 7.18
C ALA A 58 25.70 5.71 7.87
N ALA A 59 25.46 6.31 9.03
CA ALA A 59 26.52 6.95 9.82
C ALA A 59 27.55 5.93 10.36
N LEU A 60 27.12 4.74 10.76
CA LEU A 60 27.99 3.67 11.21
C LEU A 60 28.87 3.15 10.07
N ARG A 61 28.28 2.94 8.88
CA ARG A 61 29.00 2.53 7.68
C ARG A 61 30.07 3.55 7.29
N LEU A 62 29.73 4.83 7.27
CA LEU A 62 30.69 5.91 7.00
C LEU A 62 31.86 5.91 7.99
N ARG A 63 31.59 5.68 9.27
CA ARG A 63 32.63 5.58 10.30
C ARG A 63 33.52 4.35 10.12
N VAL A 64 32.94 3.20 9.77
CA VAL A 64 33.70 1.97 9.46
C VAL A 64 34.57 2.17 8.22
N ASP A 65 34.03 2.78 7.17
CA ASP A 65 34.77 3.08 5.93
C ASP A 65 35.91 4.08 6.16
N ALA A 66 35.72 5.08 7.02
CA ALA A 66 36.77 6.02 7.41
C ALA A 66 37.93 5.33 8.17
N LEU A 67 37.65 4.22 8.87
CA LEU A 67 38.70 3.44 9.53
C LEU A 67 39.53 2.64 8.53
N ARG A 68 38.99 2.33 7.34
CA ARG A 68 39.67 1.52 6.32
C ARG A 68 41.03 2.10 5.91
N THR A 69 41.11 3.42 5.73
CA THR A 69 42.36 4.09 5.33
C THR A 69 43.47 4.04 6.38
N HIS A 70 43.13 3.62 7.61
CA HIS A 70 44.06 3.52 8.74
C HIS A 70 44.38 2.07 9.10
N LEU A 71 43.84 1.09 8.37
CA LEU A 71 44.03 -0.33 8.65
C LEU A 71 45.40 -0.81 8.17
N ARG A 72 46.03 -1.66 8.99
CA ARG A 72 47.14 -2.51 8.54
C ARG A 72 46.57 -3.67 7.71
N PRO A 73 47.37 -4.30 6.82
CA PRO A 73 46.93 -5.43 6.00
C PRO A 73 46.31 -6.60 6.79
N THR A 74 46.71 -6.78 8.05
CA THR A 74 46.15 -7.79 8.96
C THR A 74 44.69 -7.52 9.36
N GLY A 75 44.23 -6.27 9.28
CA GLY A 75 42.87 -5.84 9.64
C GLY A 75 41.85 -5.89 8.51
N GLU A 76 42.28 -6.07 7.26
CA GLU A 76 41.40 -6.12 6.07
C GLU A 76 40.33 -7.21 6.19
N ARG A 77 40.70 -8.40 6.70
CA ARG A 77 39.73 -9.48 6.93
C ARG A 77 38.66 -9.11 7.95
N THR A 78 39.04 -8.41 9.02
CA THR A 78 38.10 -7.96 10.05
C THR A 78 37.18 -6.89 9.50
N TYR A 79 37.70 -5.95 8.71
CA TYR A 79 36.90 -4.91 8.05
C TYR A 79 35.88 -5.51 7.08
N ALA A 80 36.27 -6.47 6.25
CA ALA A 80 35.35 -7.19 5.37
C ALA A 80 34.25 -7.92 6.16
N GLY A 81 34.61 -8.55 7.28
CA GLY A 81 33.65 -9.18 8.19
C GLY A 81 32.64 -8.19 8.80
N VAL A 82 33.10 -7.03 9.25
CA VAL A 82 32.22 -5.97 9.78
C VAL A 82 31.25 -5.45 8.72
N ASN A 83 31.72 -5.22 7.49
CA ASN A 83 30.83 -4.82 6.40
C ASN A 83 29.79 -5.89 6.05
N THR A 84 30.18 -7.17 6.09
CA THR A 84 29.25 -8.28 5.84
C THR A 84 28.15 -8.33 6.89
N GLU A 85 28.48 -8.09 8.17
CA GLU A 85 27.47 -8.02 9.23
C GLU A 85 26.62 -6.74 9.15
N LEU A 86 27.17 -5.62 8.71
CA LEU A 86 26.38 -4.41 8.45
C LEU A 86 25.35 -4.63 7.33
N ASP A 87 25.74 -5.26 6.22
CA ASP A 87 24.82 -5.59 5.13
C ASP A 87 23.72 -6.57 5.60
N ARG A 88 24.08 -7.52 6.47
CA ARG A 88 23.12 -8.45 7.10
C ARG A 88 22.13 -7.72 8.01
N LEU A 89 22.60 -6.76 8.81
CA LEU A 89 21.75 -5.96 9.69
C LEU A 89 20.80 -5.05 8.90
N GLU A 90 21.27 -4.45 7.80
CA GLU A 90 20.42 -3.68 6.88
C GLU A 90 19.32 -4.57 6.28
N THR A 91 19.68 -5.78 5.82
CA THR A 91 18.72 -6.74 5.27
C THR A 91 17.67 -7.15 6.31
N LEU A 92 18.09 -7.52 7.53
CA LEU A 92 17.17 -7.90 8.61
C LEU A 92 16.25 -6.73 9.01
N LEU A 93 16.77 -5.51 9.03
CA LEU A 93 15.97 -4.33 9.30
C LEU A 93 14.93 -4.11 8.20
N ASP A 94 15.33 -4.16 6.93
CA ASP A 94 14.42 -4.02 5.80
C ASP A 94 13.36 -5.13 5.80
N ASP A 95 13.71 -6.38 6.13
CA ASP A 95 12.78 -7.51 6.23
C ASP A 95 11.76 -7.32 7.37
N ILE A 96 12.19 -6.88 8.56
CA ILE A 96 11.29 -6.61 9.70
C ILE A 96 10.33 -5.47 9.35
N LEU A 97 10.82 -4.41 8.71
CA LEU A 97 10.01 -3.28 8.29
C LEU A 97 9.04 -3.65 7.16
N ALA A 98 9.49 -4.50 6.22
CA ALA A 98 8.64 -5.04 5.16
C ALA A 98 7.54 -5.94 5.72
N LEU A 99 7.86 -6.81 6.70
CA LEU A 99 6.88 -7.65 7.39
C LEU A 99 5.88 -6.79 8.18
N ALA A 100 6.36 -5.81 8.94
CA ALA A 100 5.50 -4.88 9.66
C ALA A 100 4.59 -4.06 8.72
N ALA A 101 5.07 -3.74 7.51
CA ALA A 101 4.25 -3.11 6.48
C ALA A 101 3.29 -4.09 5.78
N ALA A 102 3.64 -5.37 5.67
CA ALA A 102 2.86 -6.42 4.99
C ALA A 102 1.71 -6.95 5.86
N GLU A 103 1.96 -7.26 7.14
CA GLU A 103 0.92 -7.60 8.13
C GLU A 103 -0.15 -6.52 8.20
N HIS A 104 0.27 -5.27 7.97
CA HIS A 104 -0.61 -4.12 8.02
C HIS A 104 -1.31 -3.81 6.70
N ARG A 105 -0.73 -4.24 5.57
CA ARG A 105 -1.36 -4.25 4.23
C ARG A 105 -2.48 -5.29 4.15
N ALA A 106 -2.35 -6.41 4.84
CA ALA A 106 -3.45 -7.36 5.02
C ALA A 106 -4.65 -6.75 5.79
N GLY A 107 -4.39 -5.77 6.67
CA GLY A 107 -5.41 -4.91 7.29
C GLY A 107 -5.74 -3.63 6.50
N GLU A 108 -5.13 -3.42 5.33
CA GLU A 108 -5.24 -2.22 4.46
C GLU A 108 -6.15 -2.45 3.23
N LEU A 109 -6.94 -3.52 3.25
CA LEU A 109 -8.33 -3.35 2.83
C LEU A 109 -8.98 -2.37 3.83
N THR A 110 -8.57 -1.10 3.81
CA THR A 110 -9.51 -0.01 4.07
C THR A 110 -10.55 -0.17 2.98
N VAL A 111 -11.48 -1.09 3.22
CA VAL A 111 -12.83 -0.96 2.73
C VAL A 111 -13.22 0.38 3.32
N THR A 112 -13.26 1.42 2.49
CA THR A 112 -14.09 2.55 2.83
C THR A 112 -15.43 1.98 3.27
N ASP A 113 -15.75 2.11 4.55
CA ASP A 113 -17.04 1.74 5.14
C ASP A 113 -18.11 2.76 4.67
N ASP A 114 -18.00 3.18 3.41
CA ASP A 114 -18.97 3.96 2.66
C ASP A 114 -19.80 2.95 1.85
N PRO A 115 -21.02 2.63 2.29
CA PRO A 115 -21.92 1.76 1.54
C PRO A 115 -22.25 2.29 0.13
N GLY A 116 -21.87 3.53 -0.20
CA GLY A 116 -21.98 4.14 -1.52
C GLY A 116 -20.70 4.13 -2.36
N ALA A 117 -19.58 3.60 -1.87
CA ALA A 117 -18.35 3.52 -2.63
C ALA A 117 -18.51 2.56 -3.81
N HIS A 118 -18.38 3.10 -5.02
CA HIS A 118 -18.38 2.33 -6.26
C HIS A 118 -17.32 2.91 -7.20
N CYS A 119 -16.68 2.02 -7.94
CA CYS A 119 -15.79 2.38 -9.04
C CYS A 119 -16.16 1.59 -10.29
N ASP A 120 -15.73 2.10 -11.45
CA ASP A 120 -15.68 1.30 -12.67
C ASP A 120 -14.33 0.59 -12.73
N ALA A 121 -14.33 -0.71 -12.44
CA ALA A 121 -13.13 -1.52 -12.47
C ALA A 121 -12.48 -1.57 -13.85
N ALA A 122 -13.26 -1.49 -14.93
CA ALA A 122 -12.71 -1.43 -16.28
C ALA A 122 -11.88 -0.15 -16.47
N GLU A 123 -12.41 1.00 -16.04
CA GLU A 123 -11.72 2.29 -16.14
C GLU A 123 -10.42 2.29 -15.32
N VAL A 124 -10.50 1.85 -14.06
CA VAL A 124 -9.35 1.79 -13.16
C VAL A 124 -8.27 0.84 -13.70
N THR A 125 -8.64 -0.39 -14.09
CA THR A 125 -7.69 -1.37 -14.63
C THR A 125 -7.05 -0.90 -15.93
N LEU A 126 -7.80 -0.29 -16.85
CA LEU A 126 -7.24 0.28 -18.08
C LEU A 126 -6.32 1.47 -17.78
N GLY A 127 -6.64 2.30 -16.79
CA GLY A 127 -5.77 3.38 -16.31
C GLY A 127 -4.46 2.85 -15.75
N ARG A 128 -4.51 1.81 -14.91
CA ARG A 128 -3.33 1.16 -14.34
C ARG A 128 -2.49 0.45 -15.40
N HIS A 129 -3.12 -0.24 -16.36
CA HIS A 129 -2.45 -0.84 -17.51
C HIS A 129 -1.56 0.18 -18.23
N ARG A 130 -2.12 1.34 -18.60
CA ARG A 130 -1.36 2.41 -19.28
C ARG A 130 -0.19 2.95 -18.44
N LEU A 131 -0.37 3.05 -17.13
CA LEU A 131 0.65 3.54 -16.21
C LEU A 131 1.83 2.55 -16.11
N TRP A 132 1.55 1.25 -16.06
CA TRP A 132 2.53 0.19 -15.84
C TRP A 132 3.16 -0.36 -17.13
N GLU A 133 2.53 -0.15 -18.28
CA GLU A 133 3.01 -0.57 -19.60
C GLU A 133 4.50 -0.21 -19.87
N PRO A 134 4.99 1.01 -19.57
CA PRO A 134 6.41 1.34 -19.75
C PRO A 134 7.34 0.55 -18.83
N VAL A 135 6.89 0.21 -17.62
CA VAL A 135 7.66 -0.55 -16.62
C VAL A 135 7.74 -2.01 -17.04
N ALA A 136 6.61 -2.61 -17.39
CA ALA A 136 6.54 -3.99 -17.87
C ALA A 136 7.38 -4.20 -19.13
N ARG A 137 7.32 -3.26 -20.09
CA ARG A 137 8.12 -3.32 -21.32
C ARG A 137 9.62 -3.33 -21.08
N ARG A 138 10.11 -2.54 -20.11
CA ARG A 138 11.54 -2.56 -19.72
C ARG A 138 11.95 -3.89 -19.10
N ALA A 139 11.02 -4.56 -18.44
CA ALA A 139 11.20 -5.90 -17.87
C ALA A 139 10.89 -7.04 -18.85
N ALA A 140 10.67 -6.74 -20.15
CA ALA A 140 10.29 -7.72 -21.17
C ALA A 140 9.01 -8.53 -20.86
N VAL A 141 8.11 -7.95 -20.04
CA VAL A 141 6.78 -8.49 -19.71
C VAL A 141 5.73 -7.78 -20.56
N ARG A 142 4.77 -8.54 -21.11
CA ARG A 142 3.65 -7.98 -21.88
C ARG A 142 2.42 -7.90 -20.98
N LEU A 143 1.86 -6.70 -20.81
CA LEU A 143 0.58 -6.53 -20.11
C LEU A 143 -0.57 -6.46 -21.12
N THR A 144 -1.59 -7.28 -20.92
CA THR A 144 -2.86 -7.20 -21.67
C THR A 144 -4.00 -6.83 -20.73
N ALA A 145 -4.84 -5.88 -21.15
CA ALA A 145 -6.06 -5.53 -20.45
C ALA A 145 -7.21 -5.46 -21.45
N GLU A 146 -8.30 -6.17 -21.16
CA GLU A 146 -9.51 -6.19 -21.98
C GLU A 146 -10.72 -5.87 -21.11
N ALA A 147 -11.59 -4.99 -21.60
CA ALA A 147 -12.87 -4.70 -20.97
C ALA A 147 -13.95 -4.49 -22.04
N ALA A 148 -15.04 -5.25 -21.94
CA ALA A 148 -16.16 -5.17 -22.88
C ALA A 148 -17.13 -4.01 -22.57
N GLY A 149 -16.97 -3.34 -21.43
CA GLY A 149 -17.79 -2.23 -20.96
C GLY A 149 -17.51 -1.91 -19.48
N PRO A 150 -18.28 -0.99 -18.88
CA PRO A 150 -18.17 -0.65 -17.46
C PRO A 150 -18.38 -1.87 -16.55
N VAL A 151 -17.53 -2.03 -15.55
CA VAL A 151 -17.59 -3.12 -14.56
C VAL A 151 -17.70 -2.50 -13.17
N PRO A 152 -18.93 -2.29 -12.64
CA PRO A 152 -19.10 -1.69 -11.33
C PRO A 152 -18.56 -2.62 -10.23
N ALA A 153 -17.72 -2.07 -9.37
CA ALA A 153 -17.16 -2.77 -8.21
C ALA A 153 -17.44 -1.99 -6.92
N GLY A 154 -17.72 -2.71 -5.83
CA GLY A 154 -17.98 -2.15 -4.50
C GLY A 154 -16.70 -1.77 -3.76
N CYS A 155 -15.95 -0.84 -4.32
CA CYS A 155 -14.73 -0.27 -3.77
C CYS A 155 -14.48 1.11 -4.40
N THR A 156 -13.57 1.88 -3.83
CA THR A 156 -13.14 3.15 -4.45
C THR A 156 -12.11 2.92 -5.55
N ASP A 157 -12.01 3.86 -6.50
CA ASP A 157 -10.97 3.86 -7.54
C ASP A 157 -9.57 3.71 -6.94
N ARG A 158 -9.33 4.33 -5.78
CA ARG A 158 -8.05 4.30 -5.06
C ARG A 158 -7.73 2.91 -4.54
N GLU A 159 -8.70 2.22 -3.94
CA GLU A 159 -8.53 0.87 -3.40
C GLU A 159 -8.20 -0.13 -4.52
N LEU A 160 -8.98 -0.10 -5.60
CA LEU A 160 -8.76 -1.00 -6.74
C LEU A 160 -7.44 -0.70 -7.45
N ALA A 161 -7.10 0.58 -7.62
CA ALA A 161 -5.81 1.00 -8.15
C ALA A 161 -4.65 0.46 -7.31
N GLN A 162 -4.72 0.59 -5.99
CA GLN A 162 -3.67 0.15 -5.07
C GLN A 162 -3.46 -1.37 -5.10
N VAL A 163 -4.55 -2.15 -5.09
CA VAL A 163 -4.45 -3.61 -5.23
C VAL A 163 -3.85 -3.99 -6.58
N THR A 164 -4.29 -3.34 -7.66
CA THR A 164 -3.76 -3.57 -9.01
C THR A 164 -2.26 -3.25 -9.09
N ASP A 165 -1.82 -2.14 -8.49
CA ASP A 165 -0.41 -1.74 -8.46
C ASP A 165 0.46 -2.79 -7.75
N ILE A 166 0.00 -3.34 -6.62
CA ILE A 166 0.72 -4.40 -5.90
C ILE A 166 0.82 -5.68 -6.73
N LEU A 167 -0.28 -6.08 -7.38
CA LEU A 167 -0.31 -7.29 -8.19
C LEU A 167 0.61 -7.16 -9.42
N LEU A 168 0.60 -5.99 -10.08
CA LEU A 168 1.45 -5.72 -11.25
C LEU A 168 2.94 -5.64 -10.86
N ASP A 169 3.28 -4.97 -9.75
CA ASP A 169 4.65 -4.92 -9.23
C ASP A 169 5.20 -6.33 -8.97
N ASN A 170 4.42 -7.17 -8.32
CA ASN A 170 4.79 -8.56 -8.07
C ASN A 170 4.90 -9.37 -9.36
N ALA A 171 3.91 -9.27 -10.26
CA ALA A 171 3.93 -9.99 -11.52
C ALA A 171 5.19 -9.64 -12.33
N ILE A 172 5.52 -8.36 -12.46
CA ILE A 172 6.69 -7.93 -13.23
C ILE A 172 8.00 -8.39 -12.58
N LYS A 173 8.10 -8.38 -11.25
CA LYS A 173 9.31 -8.81 -10.54
C LYS A 173 9.56 -10.31 -10.58
N TYR A 174 8.50 -11.12 -10.61
CA TYR A 174 8.61 -12.56 -10.36
C TYR A 174 8.17 -13.46 -11.52
N ALA A 175 7.53 -12.95 -12.58
CA ALA A 175 6.97 -13.80 -13.63
C ALA A 175 8.01 -14.41 -14.61
N GLY A 176 9.25 -13.90 -14.63
CA GLY A 176 10.33 -14.38 -15.50
C GLY A 176 10.24 -13.89 -16.95
N ASP A 177 11.27 -14.18 -17.76
CA ASP A 177 11.34 -13.75 -19.16
C ASP A 177 10.20 -14.37 -20.01
N GLY A 178 9.44 -13.53 -20.72
CA GLY A 178 8.38 -13.98 -21.63
C GLY A 178 7.00 -14.17 -20.99
N ALA A 179 6.79 -13.70 -19.76
CA ALA A 179 5.48 -13.71 -19.12
C ALA A 179 4.45 -12.80 -19.83
N HIS A 180 3.20 -13.25 -19.84
CA HIS A 180 2.02 -12.59 -20.41
C HIS A 180 0.96 -12.37 -19.33
#